data_AF-A0A1F3NMK9-F1
#
_entry.id   AF-A0A1F3NMK9-F1
#
_cell.length_a   1.000
_cell.length_b   1.000
_cell.length_c   1.000
_cell.angle_alpha   90.00
_cell.angle_beta   90.00
_cell.angle_gamma   90.00
#
_symmetry.space_group_name_H-M   'P 1'
#
loop_
_entity.id
_entity.type
_entity.pdbx_description
1 polymer ?
#
loop_
_entity_poly.entity_id
_entity_poly.type
_entity_poly.pdbx_seq_one_letter_code
_entity_poly.pdbx_strand_id
1 'polypeptide(L)'
;LGIGGAIIMVPALVFIMGFSQQMAQGTSLAVMLPPIGIIAAYNYWKVGQVNIKFALILAAAFIVGSYFGSKFALNIPQPVLKKIFGVLLILVAAKMLLSK
;
A
#
# COMPACT_ATOMS: atom_id res chain seq x y z
N LEU A 1 12.73 1.53 0.52
CA LEU A 1 11.62 2.45 0.85
C LEU A 1 10.72 2.62 -0.38
N GLY A 2 9.94 1.60 -0.77
CA GLY A 2 9.13 1.63 -2.00
C GLY A 2 7.61 1.83 -1.78
N ILE A 3 7.16 1.74 -0.53
CA ILE A 3 5.73 1.75 -0.15
C ILE A 3 5.28 3.17 0.28
N GLY A 4 6.22 4.06 0.58
CA GLY A 4 5.95 5.38 1.17
C GLY A 4 5.10 6.32 0.30
N GLY A 5 5.06 6.11 -1.02
CA GLY A 5 4.25 6.91 -1.93
C GLY A 5 2.76 6.88 -1.60
N ALA A 6 2.21 5.73 -1.20
CA ALA A 6 0.78 5.57 -0.92
C ALA A 6 0.34 6.38 0.29
N ILE A 7 1.21 6.48 1.31
CA ILE A 7 0.93 7.19 2.56
C ILE A 7 0.66 8.69 2.30
N ILE A 8 1.32 9.26 1.28
CA ILE A 8 1.11 10.65 0.87
C ILE A 8 0.05 10.76 -0.22
N MET A 9 0.08 9.85 -1.20
CA MET A 9 -0.81 9.89 -2.37
C MET A 9 -2.28 9.72 -1.96
N VAL A 10 -2.61 8.82 -1.03
CA VAL A 10 -4.01 8.60 -0.60
C VAL A 10 -4.59 9.85 0.07
N PRO A 11 -3.97 10.48 1.08
CA PRO A 11 -4.44 11.75 1.61
C PRO A 11 -4.55 12.84 0.55
N ALA A 12 -3.58 12.96 -0.36
CA ALA A 12 -3.65 13.95 -1.43
C ALA A 12 -4.89 13.74 -2.33
N LEU A 13 -5.14 12.50 -2.77
CA LEU A 13 -6.31 12.19 -3.59
C LEU A 13 -7.63 12.46 -2.85
N VAL A 14 -7.70 12.18 -1.55
CA VAL A 14 -8.93 12.40 -0.76
C VAL A 14 -9.15 13.87 -0.42
N PHE A 15 -8.13 14.55 0.12
CA PHE A 15 -8.27 15.90 0.66
C PHE A 15 -8.09 17.00 -0.38
N ILE A 16 -7.28 16.76 -1.42
CA ILE A 16 -7.00 17.75 -2.47
C ILE A 16 -7.86 17.47 -3.69
N MET A 17 -7.97 16.21 -4.12
CA MET A 17 -8.74 15.86 -5.33
C MET A 17 -10.20 15.43 -5.04
N GLY A 18 -10.60 15.33 -3.78
CA GLY A 18 -11.99 15.03 -3.39
C GLY A 18 -12.44 13.59 -3.66
N PHE A 19 -11.49 12.65 -3.84
CA PHE A 19 -11.84 11.25 -4.11
C PHE A 19 -12.43 10.57 -2.86
N SER A 20 -13.31 9.59 -3.07
CA SER A 20 -13.71 8.69 -1.97
C SER A 20 -12.51 7.90 -1.46
N GLN A 21 -12.53 7.44 -0.20
CA GLN A 21 -11.42 6.66 0.37
C GLN A 21 -11.13 5.42 -0.47
N GLN A 22 -12.17 4.70 -0.90
CA GLN A 22 -12.01 3.51 -1.75
C GLN A 22 -11.40 3.85 -3.11
N MET A 23 -11.85 4.94 -3.76
CA MET A 23 -11.31 5.36 -5.06
C MET A 23 -9.84 5.77 -4.93
N ALA A 24 -9.50 6.60 -3.95
CA ALA A 24 -8.13 7.02 -3.69
C ALA A 24 -7.19 5.83 -3.45
N GLN A 25 -7.63 4.84 -2.67
CA GLN A 25 -6.87 3.61 -2.43
C GLN A 25 -6.67 2.81 -3.72
N GLY A 26 -7.75 2.56 -4.49
CA GLY A 26 -7.69 1.84 -5.76
C GLY A 26 -6.79 2.52 -6.79
N THR A 27 -6.93 3.84 -6.97
CA THR A 27 -6.10 4.63 -7.88
C THR A 27 -4.62 4.61 -7.46
N SER A 28 -4.33 4.75 -6.16
CA SER A 28 -2.94 4.69 -5.69
C SER A 28 -2.29 3.32 -5.95
N LEU A 29 -3.03 2.23 -5.76
CA LEU A 29 -2.56 0.86 -6.05
C LEU A 29 -2.30 0.66 -7.55
N ALA A 30 -3.20 1.16 -8.40
CA ALA A 30 -3.06 1.06 -9.86
C ALA A 30 -1.82 1.80 -10.39
N VAL A 31 -1.38 2.87 -9.71
CA VAL A 31 -0.16 3.58 -10.08
C VAL A 31 1.08 2.95 -9.45
N MET A 32 0.99 2.46 -8.21
CA MET A 32 2.18 1.99 -7.50
C MET A 32 2.60 0.57 -7.88
N LEU A 33 1.65 -0.33 -8.15
CA LEU A 33 1.98 -1.74 -8.34
C LEU A 33 2.49 -2.06 -9.77
N PRO A 34 1.78 -1.73 -10.86
CA PRO A 34 2.21 -2.09 -12.21
C PRO A 34 3.40 -1.27 -12.73
N PRO A 35 3.34 0.07 -12.90
CA PRO A 35 4.47 0.78 -13.52
C PRO A 35 5.63 0.97 -12.54
N ILE A 36 5.39 1.45 -11.32
CA ILE A 36 6.46 1.75 -10.37
C ILE A 36 7.05 0.46 -9.79
N GLY A 37 6.20 -0.43 -9.29
CA GLY A 37 6.61 -1.67 -8.64
C GLY A 37 7.38 -2.61 -9.56
N ILE A 38 6.90 -2.84 -10.79
CA ILE A 38 7.58 -3.72 -11.75
C ILE A 38 8.94 -3.16 -12.15
N ILE A 39 9.01 -1.87 -12.51
CA ILE A 39 10.28 -1.23 -12.92
C ILE A 39 11.28 -1.25 -11.76
N ALA A 40 10.85 -0.92 -10.54
CA ALA A 40 11.71 -0.96 -9.36
C ALA A 40 12.21 -2.40 -9.10
N ALA A 41 11.33 -3.38 -9.05
CA ALA A 41 11.70 -4.78 -8.83
C ALA A 41 12.69 -5.29 -9.88
N TYR A 42 12.48 -4.93 -11.15
CA TYR A 42 13.39 -5.28 -12.23
C TYR A 42 14.79 -4.67 -12.05
N ASN A 43 14.88 -3.40 -11.68
CA ASN A 43 16.16 -2.74 -11.44
C ASN A 43 16.91 -3.37 -10.26
N TYR A 44 16.24 -3.69 -9.15
CA TYR A 44 16.85 -4.39 -8.01
C TYR A 44 17.26 -5.82 -8.36
N TRP A 45 16.48 -6.51 -9.19
CA TRP A 45 16.82 -7.86 -9.64
C TRP A 45 18.08 -7.85 -10.50
N LYS A 46 18.24 -6.86 -11.39
CA LYS A 46 19.44 -6.70 -12.23
C LYS A 46 20.73 -6.56 -11.43
N VAL A 47 20.69 -5.92 -10.27
CA VAL A 47 21.86 -5.75 -9.39
C VAL A 47 22.00 -6.86 -8.35
N GLY A 48 21.26 -7.97 -8.49
CA GLY A 48 21.34 -9.14 -7.62
C GLY A 48 20.74 -8.94 -6.22
N GLN A 49 19.97 -7.87 -6.00
CA GLN A 49 19.41 -7.49 -4.70
C GLN A 49 17.98 -8.02 -4.48
N VAL A 50 17.57 -9.05 -5.23
CA VAL A 50 16.25 -9.67 -5.10
C VAL A 50 16.42 -11.17 -4.87
N ASN A 51 15.97 -11.64 -3.70
CA ASN A 51 15.83 -13.06 -3.45
C ASN A 51 14.51 -13.57 -4.02
N ILE A 52 14.57 -14.24 -5.18
CA ILE A 52 13.39 -14.69 -5.92
C ILE A 52 12.56 -15.72 -5.13
N LYS A 53 13.19 -16.60 -4.35
CA LYS A 53 12.47 -17.62 -3.56
C LYS A 53 11.56 -16.96 -2.53
N PHE A 54 12.10 -16.03 -1.73
CA PHE A 54 11.31 -15.28 -0.76
C PHE A 54 10.30 -14.35 -1.44
N ALA A 55 10.67 -13.72 -2.57
CA ALA A 55 9.75 -12.87 -3.33
C ALA A 55 8.50 -13.64 -3.78
N LEU A 56 8.66 -14.87 -4.28
CA LEU A 56 7.53 -15.71 -4.72
C LEU A 56 6.64 -16.15 -3.54
N ILE A 57 7.24 -16.56 -2.41
CA ILE A 57 6.48 -16.94 -1.21
C ILE A 57 5.65 -15.75 -0.71
N LEU A 58 6.28 -14.58 -0.61
CA LEU A 58 5.61 -13.36 -0.18
C LEU A 58 4.53 -12.93 -1.19
N ALA A 59 4.80 -13.04 -2.50
CA ALA A 59 3.81 -12.72 -3.53
C ALA A 59 2.57 -13.62 -3.40
N ALA A 60 2.74 -14.92 -3.21
CA ALA A 60 1.63 -15.85 -3.00
C ALA A 60 0.81 -15.49 -1.75
N ALA A 61 1.49 -15.23 -0.62
CA ALA A 61 0.82 -14.79 0.60
C ALA A 61 0.08 -13.45 0.41
N PHE A 62 0.67 -12.50 -0.31
CA PHE A 62 0.06 -11.22 -0.63
C PHE A 62 -1.16 -11.36 -1.53
N ILE A 63 -1.14 -12.24 -2.53
CA ILE A 63 -2.31 -12.49 -3.39
C ILE A 63 -3.49 -12.95 -2.54
N VAL A 64 -3.28 -13.92 -1.66
CA VAL A 64 -4.34 -14.44 -0.77
C VAL A 64 -4.80 -13.34 0.19
N GLY A 65 -3.87 -12.71 0.90
CA GLY A 65 -4.20 -11.68 1.89
C GLY A 65 -4.88 -10.45 1.30
N SER A 66 -4.43 -9.98 0.14
CA SER A 66 -5.02 -8.82 -0.55
C SER A 66 -6.39 -9.12 -1.15
N TYR A 67 -6.62 -10.34 -1.66
CA TYR A 67 -7.93 -10.73 -2.18
C TYR A 67 -9.00 -10.70 -1.08
N PHE A 68 -8.75 -11.38 0.04
CA PHE A 68 -9.69 -11.39 1.17
C PHE A 68 -9.78 -10.02 1.86
N GLY A 69 -8.63 -9.35 2.05
CA GLY A 69 -8.56 -8.04 2.68
C GLY A 69 -9.29 -6.95 1.89
N SER A 70 -9.13 -6.91 0.56
CA SER A 70 -9.84 -5.96 -0.29
C SER A 70 -11.34 -6.23 -0.30
N LYS A 71 -11.76 -7.50 -0.42
CA LYS A 71 -13.17 -7.87 -0.37
C LYS A 71 -13.81 -7.46 0.95
N PHE A 72 -13.12 -7.64 2.07
CA PHE A 72 -13.60 -7.15 3.36
C PHE A 72 -13.66 -5.62 3.41
N ALA A 73 -12.59 -4.94 2.99
CA ALA A 73 -12.49 -3.48 3.04
C ALA A 73 -13.54 -2.76 2.17
N LEU A 74 -13.94 -3.34 1.03
CA LEU A 74 -14.97 -2.78 0.16
C LEU A 74 -16.36 -2.75 0.81
N ASN A 75 -16.62 -3.62 1.79
CA ASN A 75 -17.88 -3.67 2.53
C ASN A 75 -17.91 -2.72 3.75
N ILE A 76 -16.78 -2.08 4.09
CA ILE A 76 -16.71 -1.18 5.24
C ILE A 76 -17.17 0.23 4.84
N PRO A 77 -18.03 0.89 5.65
CA PRO A 77 -18.42 2.28 5.42
C PRO A 77 -17.22 3.23 5.34
N GLN A 78 -17.27 4.18 4.40
CA GLN A 78 -16.19 5.13 4.13
C GLN A 78 -15.66 5.87 5.38
N PRO A 79 -16.51 6.37 6.32
CA PRO A 79 -16.02 7.06 7.51
C PRO A 79 -15.20 6.15 8.44
N VAL A 80 -15.61 4.88 8.55
CA VAL A 80 -14.92 3.86 9.35
C VAL A 80 -13.59 3.52 8.71
N LEU A 81 -13.57 3.29 7.39
CA LEU A 81 -12.33 3.00 6.66
C LEU A 81 -11.31 4.14 6.77
N LYS A 82 -11.77 5.39 6.67
CA LYS A 82 -10.94 6.59 6.86
C LYS A 82 -10.34 6.65 8.27
N LYS A 83 -11.14 6.34 9.30
CA LYS A 83 -10.69 6.33 10.70
C LYS A 83 -9.66 5.22 10.95
N ILE A 84 -9.89 4.01 10.44
CA ILE A 84 -8.95 2.88 10.54
C ILE A 84 -7.61 3.27 9.90
N PHE A 85 -7.64 3.83 8.69
CA PHE A 85 -6.43 4.27 8.00
C PHE A 85 -5.67 5.34 8.79
N GLY A 86 -6.38 6.34 9.34
CA GLY A 86 -5.78 7.38 10.18
C GLY A 86 -5.09 6.83 11.44
N VAL A 87 -5.74 5.89 12.16
CA VAL A 87 -5.14 5.24 13.33
C VAL A 87 -3.90 4.44 12.93
N LEU A 88 -3.95 3.70 11.82
CA LEU A 88 -2.80 2.97 11.29
C LEU A 88 -1.61 3.91 11.02
N LEU A 89 -1.85 5.07 10.41
CA LEU A 89 -0.79 6.06 10.15
C LEU A 89 -0.16 6.59 11.44
N ILE A 90 -0.96 6.87 12.48
CA ILE A 90 -0.44 7.29 13.79
C ILE A 90 0.44 6.20 14.40
N LEU A 91 -0.01 4.93 14.34
CA LEU A 91 0.77 3.80 14.85
C LEU A 91 2.09 3.62 14.10
N VAL A 92 2.08 3.75 12.77
CA VAL A 92 3.30 3.68 11.95
C VAL A 92 4.25 4.83 12.30
N ALA A 93 3.74 6.06 12.41
CA ALA A 93 4.53 7.22 12.80
C ALA A 93 5.15 7.04 14.19
N ALA A 94 4.37 6.59 15.18
CA ALA A 94 4.85 6.31 16.53
C ALA A 94 5.92 5.20 16.51
N LYS A 95 5.70 4.11 15.78
CA LYS A 95 6.68 3.04 15.64
C LYS A 95 7.97 3.56 15.01
N MET A 96 7.89 4.40 13.98
CA MET A 96 9.08 4.97 13.33
C MET A 96 9.86 5.89 14.28
N LEU A 97 9.18 6.70 15.08
CA LEU A 97 9.82 7.59 16.07
C LEU A 97 10.45 6.83 17.25
N LEU A 98 9.84 5.71 17.65
CA LEU A 98 10.27 4.90 18.79
C LEU A 98 11.21 3.75 18.39
N SER A 99 11.37 3.48 17.10
CA SER A 99 12.32 2.48 16.60
C SER A 99 13.73 3.03 16.78
N LYS A 100 14.55 2.29 17.53
CA LYS A 100 16.00 2.53 17.67
C LYS A 100 16.73 2.40 16.34
#